data_AF-A0A5J4NHB7-F1
#
_entry.id   AF-A0A5J4NHB7-F1
#
_cell.length_a   1.000
_cell.length_b   1.000
_cell.length_c   1.000
_cell.angle_alpha   90.00
_cell.angle_beta   90.00
_cell.angle_gamma   90.00
#
_symmetry.space_group_name_H-M   'P 1'
#
loop_
_entity.id
_entity.type
_entity.pdbx_description
1 polymer ?
#
loop_
_entity_poly.entity_id
_entity_poly.type
_entity_poly.pdbx_seq_one_letter_code
_entity_poly.pdbx_strand_id
1 'polypeptide(L)'
;MRSILSLLFLLFLFMLIFALLGMQLFGGEFNFDDGKPGQNFDTFVKALLTVFQGNRNCCGYNPYFRLHTAQDMHSEVTSVRRFCHFVVNLRFFDLFIMIVIASSSLALAAEDPVSEKSIRNCLLEYFDHAFTCVFAIEMLLKLIDLGVFLHPDSYCRDSWNLIDAAVVIGALISFIRVFYRAPLSVYTASHIDVPSSIQAVFDCVTHLRHLFQWTYNCHPSWLFSILKNSMDATEMNYGPKEDYRQQMAIFYIIFFIVFPFFFVNIFVALIIITFQEQGENELVDHELDKNQKQCMEFAINAKPLCRYMPSNPNSAKYRIWRLVVSGPFEYYIMLMIALNTLILMMKYYRPDHTETGSMTPDLETQKYQNYCSTLVYLNAAFTAMFTMECLLKLIAFGPKSYFRDRWNTFDFITVVGSITDVLVSELQDSSFLSLGFLRLFRAARLIKLIRQGYTIRILLWTFIQSFKALPYVCLLLLMLFFIYAVVGMQVSLSVF
;
A
#
# COMPACT_ATOMS: atom_id res chain seq x y z
N MET A 1 -5.22 19.19 29.69
CA MET A 1 -6.53 19.88 29.57
C MET A 1 -6.46 21.19 28.78
N ARG A 2 -5.97 22.32 29.31
CA ARG A 2 -6.09 23.66 28.65
C ARG A 2 -5.73 23.70 27.15
N SER A 3 -4.61 23.10 26.75
CA SER A 3 -4.21 23.00 25.32
C SER A 3 -5.22 22.23 24.46
N ILE A 4 -5.68 21.05 24.91
CA ILE A 4 -6.69 20.25 24.21
C ILE A 4 -8.01 21.02 24.06
N LEU A 5 -8.44 21.73 25.11
CA LEU A 5 -9.70 22.49 25.08
C LEU A 5 -9.61 23.69 24.11
N SER A 6 -8.45 24.34 24.02
CA SER A 6 -8.17 25.37 23.00
C SER A 6 -8.20 24.79 21.57
N LEU A 7 -7.62 23.62 21.35
CA LEU A 7 -7.59 22.95 20.04
C LEU A 7 -8.99 22.49 19.60
N LEU A 8 -9.78 21.91 20.51
CA LEU A 8 -11.18 21.53 20.24
C LEU A 8 -12.05 22.75 19.97
N PHE A 9 -11.85 23.85 20.69
CA PHE A 9 -12.54 25.12 20.41
C PHE A 9 -12.18 25.69 19.04
N LEU A 10 -10.90 25.67 18.66
CA LEU A 10 -10.43 26.12 17.34
C LEU A 10 -10.98 25.24 16.20
N LEU A 11 -11.02 23.92 16.39
CA LEU A 11 -11.60 22.98 15.44
C LEU A 11 -13.12 23.20 15.27
N PHE A 12 -13.83 23.41 16.37
CA PHE A 12 -15.26 23.74 16.34
C PHE A 12 -15.53 25.09 15.64
N LEU A 13 -14.75 26.12 15.95
CA LEU A 13 -14.82 27.42 15.28
C LEU A 13 -14.55 27.32 13.76
N PHE A 14 -13.57 26.50 13.36
CA PHE A 14 -13.28 26.23 11.96
C PHE A 14 -14.47 25.55 11.25
N MET A 15 -15.05 24.51 11.86
CA MET A 15 -16.26 23.85 11.32
C MET A 15 -17.45 24.80 11.22
N LEU A 16 -17.65 25.70 12.19
CA LEU A 16 -18.69 26.73 12.12
C LEU A 16 -18.49 27.70 10.94
N ILE A 17 -17.25 28.19 10.74
CA ILE A 17 -16.92 29.10 9.63
C ILE A 17 -17.22 28.43 8.28
N PHE A 18 -16.76 27.19 8.08
CA PHE A 18 -17.00 26.48 6.82
C PHE A 18 -18.45 26.06 6.63
N ALA A 19 -19.20 25.75 7.71
CA ALA A 19 -20.63 25.47 7.61
C ALA A 19 -21.41 26.70 7.13
N LEU A 20 -21.17 27.87 7.74
CA LEU A 20 -21.82 29.12 7.35
C LEU A 20 -21.42 29.58 5.93
N LEU A 21 -20.15 29.42 5.55
CA LEU A 21 -19.68 29.67 4.18
C LEU A 21 -20.38 28.75 3.17
N GLY A 22 -20.52 27.46 3.49
CA GLY A 22 -21.21 26.48 2.65
C GLY A 22 -22.71 26.79 2.48
N MET A 23 -23.39 27.27 3.54
CA MET A 23 -24.76 27.77 3.43
C MET A 23 -24.87 28.95 2.46
N GLN A 24 -23.92 29.89 2.49
CA GLN A 24 -23.92 31.07 1.62
C GLN A 24 -23.57 30.76 0.16
N LEU A 25 -22.86 29.66 -0.10
CA LEU A 25 -22.43 29.25 -1.45
C LEU A 25 -23.33 28.22 -2.12
N PHE A 26 -24.02 27.37 -1.34
CA PHE A 26 -24.75 26.21 -1.88
C PHE A 26 -26.11 25.93 -1.20
N GLY A 27 -26.58 26.80 -0.30
CA GLY A 27 -27.88 26.62 0.36
C GLY A 27 -29.03 26.84 -0.61
N GLY A 28 -29.91 25.85 -0.76
CA GLY A 28 -31.07 25.90 -1.66
C GLY A 28 -30.81 25.44 -3.10
N GLU A 29 -29.56 25.34 -3.55
CA GLU A 29 -29.18 24.95 -4.93
C GLU A 29 -29.34 23.44 -5.20
N PHE A 30 -29.31 22.59 -4.17
CA PHE A 30 -29.41 21.13 -4.31
C PHE A 30 -30.85 20.63 -4.50
N ASN A 31 -31.48 21.02 -5.61
CA ASN A 31 -32.76 20.48 -6.07
C ASN A 31 -32.54 19.64 -7.34
N PHE A 32 -32.57 18.32 -7.21
CA PHE A 32 -32.52 17.39 -8.34
C PHE A 32 -33.90 16.73 -8.53
N ASP A 33 -34.20 16.30 -9.75
CA ASP A 33 -35.49 15.67 -10.08
C ASP A 33 -35.73 14.33 -9.35
N ASP A 34 -34.65 13.60 -9.02
CA ASP A 34 -34.66 12.40 -8.17
C ASP A 34 -34.90 12.70 -6.68
N GLY A 35 -35.02 13.97 -6.29
CA GLY A 35 -35.25 14.44 -4.93
C GLY A 35 -34.04 15.10 -4.26
N LYS A 36 -34.25 15.61 -3.03
CA LYS A 36 -33.22 16.32 -2.26
C LYS A 36 -32.26 15.33 -1.56
N PRO A 37 -30.93 15.45 -1.72
CA PRO A 37 -29.99 14.66 -0.94
C PRO A 37 -30.04 15.06 0.54
N GLY A 38 -29.90 14.06 1.44
CA GLY A 38 -29.82 14.30 2.89
C GLY A 38 -28.56 15.06 3.34
N GLN A 39 -27.56 15.16 2.46
CA GLN A 39 -26.37 15.99 2.59
C GLN A 39 -26.58 17.25 1.75
N ASN A 40 -26.91 18.36 2.40
CA ASN A 40 -27.14 19.66 1.76
C ASN A 40 -26.80 20.80 2.73
N PHE A 41 -26.81 22.03 2.22
CA PHE A 41 -26.47 23.24 2.97
C PHE A 41 -27.70 24.12 3.26
N ASP A 42 -28.92 23.57 3.10
CA ASP A 42 -30.18 24.31 3.25
C ASP A 42 -30.44 24.73 4.71
N THR A 43 -29.93 23.98 5.69
CA THR A 43 -30.03 24.32 7.12
C THR A 43 -28.68 24.22 7.82
N PHE A 44 -28.49 25.02 8.86
CA PHE A 44 -27.23 25.09 9.62
C PHE A 44 -26.75 23.72 10.16
N VAL A 45 -27.67 22.87 10.62
CA VAL A 45 -27.33 21.52 11.10
C VAL A 45 -26.87 20.61 9.96
N LYS A 46 -27.54 20.67 8.79
CA LYS A 46 -27.16 19.87 7.60
C LYS A 46 -25.87 20.37 6.97
N ALA A 47 -25.65 21.68 6.92
CA ALA A 47 -24.38 22.29 6.51
C ALA A 47 -23.22 21.89 7.42
N LEU A 48 -23.42 21.94 8.75
CA LEU A 48 -22.41 21.52 9.72
C LEU A 48 -22.07 20.03 9.61
N LEU A 49 -23.07 19.17 9.42
CA LEU A 49 -22.86 17.74 9.15
C LEU A 49 -22.10 17.49 7.83
N THR A 50 -22.43 18.24 6.77
CA THR A 50 -21.79 18.09 5.45
C THR A 50 -20.33 18.56 5.46
N VAL A 51 -20.01 19.63 6.20
CA VAL A 51 -18.61 20.08 6.45
C VAL A 51 -17.84 19.11 7.35
N PHE A 52 -18.52 18.49 8.33
CA PHE A 52 -17.96 17.43 9.16
C PHE A 52 -17.73 16.11 8.41
N GLN A 53 -18.37 15.94 7.25
CA GLN A 53 -18.11 14.84 6.31
C GLN A 53 -16.92 15.15 5.39
N GLY A 54 -16.83 16.36 4.84
CA GLY A 54 -15.75 16.78 3.95
C GLY A 54 -14.33 16.72 4.54
N ASN A 55 -14.20 16.71 5.87
CA ASN A 55 -12.92 16.63 6.58
C ASN A 55 -12.47 15.20 6.96
N ARG A 56 -13.13 14.13 6.49
CA ARG A 56 -12.83 12.75 6.94
C ARG A 56 -12.38 11.80 5.82
N ASN A 57 -11.10 11.90 5.46
CA ASN A 57 -10.33 10.89 4.73
C ASN A 57 -9.21 10.32 5.61
N CYS A 58 -9.32 9.07 6.08
CA CYS A 58 -8.19 8.23 6.51
C CYS A 58 -8.59 6.75 6.56
N CYS A 59 -7.61 5.86 6.35
CA CYS A 59 -7.79 4.40 6.30
C CYS A 59 -7.69 3.75 7.70
N GLY A 60 -8.09 2.47 7.80
CA GLY A 60 -8.03 1.68 9.04
C GLY A 60 -6.81 0.75 9.16
N TYR A 61 -7.01 -0.33 9.94
CA TYR A 61 -6.07 -1.41 10.34
C TYR A 61 -5.13 -1.17 11.55
N ASN A 62 -5.46 -1.88 12.64
CA ASN A 62 -4.56 -2.59 13.57
C ASN A 62 -4.24 -4.00 12.95
N PRO A 63 -3.51 -4.98 13.55
CA PRO A 63 -2.84 -5.04 14.87
C PRO A 63 -1.46 -5.79 14.93
N TYR A 64 -0.97 -6.04 16.18
CA TYR A 64 -0.24 -7.24 16.69
C TYR A 64 1.27 -7.17 17.14
N PHE A 65 1.52 -7.56 18.42
CA PHE A 65 2.68 -8.36 18.96
C PHE A 65 4.13 -7.75 18.84
N ARG A 66 5.26 -8.26 19.43
CA ARG A 66 5.64 -9.55 20.10
C ARG A 66 6.98 -9.51 20.93
N LEU A 67 7.22 -10.56 21.78
CA LEU A 67 8.54 -11.17 22.20
C LEU A 67 9.48 -10.36 23.15
N HIS A 68 10.58 -10.88 23.78
CA HIS A 68 11.68 -11.73 23.26
C HIS A 68 12.57 -12.52 24.31
N THR A 69 13.03 -13.75 23.96
CA THR A 69 14.30 -14.51 24.37
C THR A 69 14.69 -14.78 25.85
N ALA A 70 15.52 -15.77 26.28
CA ALA A 70 16.26 -16.96 25.73
C ALA A 70 16.47 -18.02 26.89
N GLN A 71 17.45 -18.96 27.06
CA GLN A 71 18.74 -19.36 26.41
C GLN A 71 19.25 -20.80 26.84
N ASP A 72 20.11 -21.43 26.02
CA ASP A 72 21.08 -22.57 26.11
C ASP A 72 21.18 -23.56 27.31
N MET A 73 21.29 -24.89 27.04
CA MET A 73 22.59 -25.61 26.87
C MET A 73 22.54 -27.15 26.60
N HIS A 74 23.53 -27.61 25.81
CA HIS A 74 23.99 -28.96 25.40
C HIS A 74 23.60 -30.27 26.14
N SER A 75 23.48 -31.37 25.36
CA SER A 75 24.34 -32.59 25.51
C SER A 75 24.35 -33.53 24.26
N GLU A 76 25.03 -34.68 24.35
CA GLU A 76 25.75 -35.41 23.27
C GLU A 76 24.92 -36.10 22.16
N VAL A 77 25.61 -36.65 21.13
CA VAL A 77 25.04 -37.06 19.83
C VAL A 77 25.55 -38.42 19.32
N THR A 78 24.64 -39.33 18.97
CA THR A 78 24.93 -40.60 18.26
C THR A 78 24.91 -40.43 16.73
N SER A 79 25.55 -41.37 16.01
CA SER A 79 25.94 -41.19 14.59
C SER A 79 24.79 -40.92 13.59
N VAL A 80 23.57 -41.40 13.86
CA VAL A 80 22.42 -41.19 12.95
C VAL A 80 21.90 -39.75 13.04
N ARG A 81 21.73 -39.23 14.26
CA ARG A 81 21.29 -37.85 14.52
C ARG A 81 22.21 -36.83 13.85
N ARG A 82 23.53 -37.10 13.80
CA ARG A 82 24.51 -36.24 13.10
C ARG A 82 24.22 -36.07 11.59
N PHE A 83 23.61 -37.05 10.92
CA PHE A 83 23.23 -36.91 9.50
C PHE A 83 21.95 -36.10 9.33
N CYS A 84 20.92 -36.35 10.16
CA CYS A 84 19.70 -35.54 10.17
C CYS A 84 20.00 -34.08 10.51
N HIS A 85 20.79 -33.82 11.56
CA HIS A 85 21.30 -32.51 11.93
C HIS A 85 22.03 -31.82 10.78
N PHE A 86 22.86 -32.55 10.02
CA PHE A 86 23.55 -32.00 8.86
C PHE A 86 22.56 -31.57 7.77
N VAL A 87 21.58 -32.41 7.42
CA VAL A 87 20.57 -32.12 6.39
C VAL A 87 19.66 -30.96 6.80
N VAL A 88 19.16 -30.94 8.03
CA VAL A 88 18.26 -29.89 8.53
C VAL A 88 18.98 -28.54 8.62
N ASN A 89 20.26 -28.50 9.01
CA ASN A 89 21.06 -27.26 9.05
C ASN A 89 21.64 -26.85 7.67
N LEU A 90 21.25 -27.50 6.55
CA LEU A 90 21.59 -26.98 5.23
C LEU A 90 20.74 -25.75 4.92
N ARG A 91 21.37 -24.59 4.73
CA ARG A 91 20.72 -23.36 4.25
C ARG A 91 19.92 -23.54 2.94
N PHE A 92 20.20 -24.58 2.16
CA PHE A 92 19.42 -24.96 0.97
C PHE A 92 18.14 -25.75 1.28
N PHE A 93 18.10 -26.48 2.40
CA PHE A 93 16.92 -27.16 2.92
C PHE A 93 15.88 -26.14 3.39
N ASP A 94 16.27 -25.18 4.24
CA ASP A 94 15.40 -24.07 4.67
C ASP A 94 14.79 -23.32 3.47
N LEU A 95 15.63 -22.97 2.50
CA LEU A 95 15.21 -22.25 1.30
C LEU A 95 14.30 -23.09 0.40
N PHE A 96 14.52 -24.40 0.31
CA PHE A 96 13.64 -25.32 -0.40
C PHE A 96 12.26 -25.41 0.26
N ILE A 97 12.21 -25.63 1.59
CA ILE A 97 10.96 -25.65 2.35
C ILE A 97 10.19 -24.34 2.21
N MET A 98 10.86 -23.19 2.36
CA MET A 98 10.23 -21.87 2.19
C MET A 98 9.63 -21.67 0.78
N ILE A 99 10.24 -22.23 -0.27
CA ILE A 99 9.67 -22.25 -1.62
C ILE A 99 8.44 -23.18 -1.68
N VAL A 100 8.51 -24.36 -1.07
CA VAL A 100 7.40 -25.33 -1.04
C VAL A 100 6.17 -24.75 -0.32
N ILE A 101 6.35 -24.12 0.85
CA ILE A 101 5.30 -23.40 1.60
C ILE A 101 4.67 -22.30 0.73
N ALA A 102 5.48 -21.51 0.03
CA ALA A 102 5.00 -20.47 -0.86
C ALA A 102 4.20 -21.04 -2.06
N SER A 103 4.64 -22.17 -2.64
CA SER A 103 3.91 -22.83 -3.74
C SER A 103 2.62 -23.51 -3.29
N SER A 104 2.58 -24.12 -2.11
CA SER A 104 1.36 -24.70 -1.54
C SER A 104 0.33 -23.63 -1.18
N SER A 105 0.79 -22.51 -0.60
CA SER A 105 -0.06 -21.33 -0.40
C SER A 105 -0.63 -20.81 -1.72
N LEU A 106 0.20 -20.67 -2.76
CA LEU A 106 -0.24 -20.19 -4.06
C LEU A 106 -1.19 -21.17 -4.77
N ALA A 107 -1.03 -22.49 -4.56
CA ALA A 107 -1.95 -23.51 -5.06
C ALA A 107 -3.35 -23.37 -4.45
N LEU A 108 -3.43 -23.24 -3.12
CA LEU A 108 -4.68 -23.02 -2.39
C LEU A 108 -5.38 -21.70 -2.79
N ALA A 109 -4.63 -20.67 -3.16
CA ALA A 109 -5.18 -19.42 -3.70
C ALA A 109 -5.50 -19.46 -5.21
N ALA A 110 -5.09 -20.52 -5.91
CA ALA A 110 -5.40 -20.76 -7.33
C ALA A 110 -6.55 -21.75 -7.53
N GLU A 111 -7.08 -22.35 -6.46
CA GLU A 111 -8.27 -23.21 -6.46
C GLU A 111 -9.50 -22.50 -7.06
N ASP A 112 -10.34 -23.25 -7.77
CA ASP A 112 -11.63 -22.76 -8.27
C ASP A 112 -12.76 -23.23 -7.34
N PRO A 113 -13.26 -22.41 -6.39
CA PRO A 113 -14.29 -22.86 -5.47
C PRO A 113 -15.65 -23.05 -6.17
N VAL A 114 -15.86 -22.46 -7.35
CA VAL A 114 -17.12 -22.56 -8.11
C VAL A 114 -17.23 -23.89 -8.88
N SER A 115 -16.09 -24.52 -9.22
CA SER A 115 -16.05 -25.62 -10.18
C SER A 115 -15.09 -26.74 -9.78
N GLU A 116 -15.52 -27.57 -8.82
CA GLU A 116 -14.81 -28.75 -8.30
C GLU A 116 -14.12 -29.59 -9.39
N LYS A 117 -14.81 -29.80 -10.53
CA LYS A 117 -14.39 -30.70 -11.62
C LYS A 117 -13.55 -30.02 -12.70
N SER A 118 -13.03 -28.82 -12.42
CA SER A 118 -12.10 -28.13 -13.32
C SER A 118 -10.78 -28.90 -13.47
N ILE A 119 -10.21 -28.90 -14.68
CA ILE A 119 -8.87 -29.47 -14.94
C ILE A 119 -7.82 -28.79 -14.05
N ARG A 120 -8.04 -27.51 -13.70
CA ARG A 120 -7.23 -26.76 -12.72
C ARG A 120 -7.24 -27.44 -11.35
N ASN A 121 -8.41 -27.74 -10.80
CA ASN A 121 -8.54 -28.30 -9.45
C ASN A 121 -7.98 -29.73 -9.37
N CYS A 122 -8.24 -30.56 -10.38
CA CYS A 122 -7.65 -31.90 -10.51
C CYS A 122 -6.10 -31.88 -10.55
N LEU A 123 -5.50 -30.84 -11.16
CA LEU A 123 -4.05 -30.65 -11.13
C LEU A 123 -3.53 -30.14 -9.77
N LEU A 124 -4.30 -29.28 -9.09
CA LEU A 124 -3.96 -28.75 -7.76
C LEU A 124 -4.02 -29.85 -6.68
N GLU A 125 -5.02 -30.73 -6.72
CA GLU A 125 -5.15 -31.89 -5.84
C GLU A 125 -3.89 -32.79 -5.86
N TYR A 126 -3.32 -33.03 -7.05
CA TYR A 126 -2.06 -33.76 -7.19
C TYR A 126 -0.85 -33.00 -6.59
N PHE A 127 -0.82 -31.66 -6.72
CA PHE A 127 0.21 -30.85 -6.08
C PHE A 127 0.08 -30.86 -4.54
N ASP A 128 -1.13 -30.79 -3.98
CA ASP A 128 -1.33 -30.83 -2.53
C ASP A 128 -0.97 -32.18 -1.91
N HIS A 129 -1.18 -33.29 -2.63
CA HIS A 129 -0.61 -34.58 -2.25
C HIS A 129 0.93 -34.55 -2.24
N ALA A 130 1.56 -33.96 -3.26
CA ALA A 130 3.02 -33.83 -3.33
C ALA A 130 3.58 -32.94 -2.20
N PHE A 131 2.93 -31.82 -1.89
CA PHE A 131 3.31 -30.92 -0.78
C PHE A 131 3.15 -31.62 0.58
N THR A 132 2.05 -32.34 0.79
CA THR A 132 1.80 -33.13 2.02
C THR A 132 2.93 -34.15 2.26
N CYS A 133 3.39 -34.83 1.21
CA CYS A 133 4.53 -35.75 1.31
C CYS A 133 5.85 -35.04 1.70
N VAL A 134 6.11 -33.83 1.18
CA VAL A 134 7.30 -33.05 1.56
C VAL A 134 7.26 -32.63 3.03
N PHE A 135 6.14 -32.06 3.50
CA PHE A 135 6.00 -31.65 4.89
C PHE A 135 6.03 -32.85 5.87
N ALA A 136 5.48 -34.00 5.49
CA ALA A 136 5.58 -35.22 6.30
C ALA A 136 7.04 -35.73 6.45
N ILE A 137 7.85 -35.60 5.39
CA ILE A 137 9.30 -35.94 5.43
C ILE A 137 10.07 -34.91 6.28
N GLU A 138 9.75 -33.62 6.14
CA GLU A 138 10.34 -32.55 6.95
C GLU A 138 10.06 -32.73 8.45
N MET A 139 8.78 -32.96 8.81
CA MET A 139 8.33 -33.24 10.17
C MET A 139 9.08 -34.46 10.75
N LEU A 140 9.24 -35.53 9.97
CA LEU A 140 9.98 -36.73 10.39
C LEU A 140 11.48 -36.43 10.61
N LEU A 141 12.13 -35.63 9.75
CA LEU A 141 13.52 -35.25 9.90
C LEU A 141 13.75 -34.39 11.16
N LYS A 142 12.89 -33.39 11.40
CA LYS A 142 12.92 -32.56 12.63
C LYS A 142 12.71 -33.41 13.89
N LEU A 143 11.76 -34.35 13.85
CA LEU A 143 11.43 -35.24 14.97
C LEU A 143 12.61 -36.18 15.34
N ILE A 144 13.37 -36.64 14.35
CA ILE A 144 14.56 -37.49 14.55
C ILE A 144 15.75 -36.67 15.10
N ASP A 145 15.87 -35.40 14.73
CA ASP A 145 16.99 -34.55 15.16
C ASP A 145 16.80 -33.97 16.58
N LEU A 146 15.64 -33.39 16.86
CA LEU A 146 15.29 -32.73 18.12
C LEU A 146 14.77 -33.71 19.19
N GLY A 147 14.28 -34.87 18.78
CA GLY A 147 13.64 -35.85 19.66
C GLY A 147 12.25 -35.42 20.15
N VAL A 148 11.46 -36.39 20.61
CA VAL A 148 10.01 -36.20 20.83
C VAL A 148 9.67 -35.43 22.12
N PHE A 149 10.19 -35.86 23.28
CA PHE A 149 9.74 -35.36 24.59
C PHE A 149 10.80 -35.12 25.68
N LEU A 150 12.01 -35.69 25.58
CA LEU A 150 12.89 -35.83 26.75
C LEU A 150 13.86 -34.66 27.03
N HIS A 151 14.01 -33.69 26.10
CA HIS A 151 14.91 -32.55 26.26
C HIS A 151 14.14 -31.21 26.38
N PRO A 152 14.73 -30.13 26.93
CA PRO A 152 14.19 -28.78 26.77
C PRO A 152 13.86 -28.44 25.30
N ASP A 153 14.78 -28.77 24.38
CA ASP A 153 14.69 -28.45 22.94
C ASP A 153 13.88 -29.46 22.10
N SER A 154 13.12 -30.37 22.74
CA SER A 154 12.38 -31.40 22.01
C SER A 154 11.24 -30.85 21.17
N TYR A 155 11.00 -31.50 20.02
CA TYR A 155 10.09 -31.05 18.95
C TYR A 155 8.70 -30.63 19.47
N CYS A 156 8.09 -31.40 20.37
CA CYS A 156 6.76 -31.13 20.90
C CYS A 156 6.68 -30.00 21.95
N ARG A 157 7.79 -29.32 22.28
CA ARG A 157 7.83 -28.15 23.19
C ARG A 157 7.91 -26.81 22.47
N ASP A 158 8.41 -26.78 21.24
CA ASP A 158 8.41 -25.55 20.45
C ASP A 158 7.03 -25.31 19.82
N SER A 159 6.48 -24.13 20.08
CA SER A 159 5.18 -23.68 19.56
C SER A 159 5.13 -23.61 18.03
N TRP A 160 6.26 -23.44 17.34
CA TRP A 160 6.28 -23.41 15.87
C TRP A 160 6.25 -24.82 15.26
N ASN A 161 7.09 -25.73 15.76
CA ASN A 161 7.04 -27.16 15.42
C ASN A 161 5.67 -27.78 15.72
N LEU A 162 4.97 -27.33 16.77
CA LEU A 162 3.60 -27.78 17.06
C LEU A 162 2.57 -27.33 15.99
N ILE A 163 2.75 -26.15 15.38
CA ILE A 163 1.89 -25.66 14.28
C ILE A 163 2.18 -26.46 12.99
N ASP A 164 3.46 -26.68 12.68
CA ASP A 164 3.93 -27.51 11.56
C ASP A 164 3.32 -28.93 11.64
N ALA A 165 3.48 -29.59 12.79
CA ALA A 165 2.86 -30.89 13.04
C ALA A 165 1.33 -30.89 12.90
N ALA A 166 0.64 -29.83 13.34
CA ALA A 166 -0.81 -29.72 13.22
C ALA A 166 -1.28 -29.61 11.75
N VAL A 167 -0.51 -28.92 10.88
CA VAL A 167 -0.78 -28.86 9.43
C VAL A 167 -0.59 -30.24 8.80
N VAL A 168 0.53 -30.92 9.07
CA VAL A 168 0.83 -32.25 8.54
C VAL A 168 -0.22 -33.28 8.99
N ILE A 169 -0.59 -33.29 10.27
CA ILE A 169 -1.62 -34.19 10.81
C ILE A 169 -2.99 -33.88 10.20
N GLY A 170 -3.35 -32.61 10.00
CA GLY A 170 -4.59 -32.21 9.33
C GLY A 170 -4.68 -32.73 7.89
N ALA A 171 -3.61 -32.54 7.11
CA ALA A 171 -3.52 -33.03 5.74
C ALA A 171 -3.59 -34.58 5.67
N LEU A 172 -2.88 -35.29 6.54
CA LEU A 172 -2.93 -36.75 6.64
C LEU A 172 -4.33 -37.27 7.02
N ILE A 173 -5.03 -36.59 7.94
CA ILE A 173 -6.43 -36.94 8.27
C ILE A 173 -7.35 -36.77 7.06
N SER A 174 -7.15 -35.73 6.24
CA SER A 174 -7.90 -35.54 4.99
C SER A 174 -7.63 -36.69 4.00
N PHE A 175 -6.35 -36.98 3.73
CA PHE A 175 -5.93 -38.06 2.83
C PHE A 175 -6.48 -39.44 3.25
N ILE A 176 -6.43 -39.74 4.56
CA ILE A 176 -6.99 -40.97 5.13
C ILE A 176 -8.52 -41.04 4.90
N ARG A 177 -9.25 -39.93 5.12
CA ARG A 177 -10.72 -39.88 4.87
C ARG A 177 -11.09 -40.14 3.42
N VAL A 178 -10.28 -39.67 2.46
CA VAL A 178 -10.47 -39.96 1.03
C VAL A 178 -10.23 -41.46 0.75
N PHE A 179 -9.12 -42.02 1.23
CA PHE A 179 -8.77 -43.42 0.96
C PHE A 179 -9.80 -44.43 1.52
N TYR A 180 -10.45 -44.11 2.64
CA TYR A 180 -11.52 -44.94 3.21
C TYR A 180 -12.91 -44.78 2.53
N ARG A 181 -13.08 -43.92 1.51
CA ARG A 181 -14.42 -43.60 0.96
C ARG A 181 -14.55 -43.68 -0.57
N ALA A 182 -14.37 -44.89 -1.12
CA ALA A 182 -14.98 -45.25 -2.41
C ALA A 182 -15.27 -46.77 -2.51
N PRO A 183 -16.30 -47.24 -3.25
CA PRO A 183 -17.37 -46.48 -3.91
C PRO A 183 -18.77 -46.82 -3.39
N LEU A 184 -19.57 -45.80 -3.06
CA LEU A 184 -21.03 -45.86 -3.24
C LEU A 184 -21.56 -44.46 -3.59
N SER A 185 -22.80 -44.41 -4.07
CA SER A 185 -23.42 -43.30 -4.80
C SER A 185 -23.41 -41.92 -4.14
N VAL A 186 -23.58 -40.94 -5.02
CA VAL A 186 -24.12 -39.57 -4.81
C VAL A 186 -25.24 -39.52 -3.75
N TYR A 187 -25.44 -38.32 -3.17
CA TYR A 187 -26.27 -37.98 -2.00
C TYR A 187 -25.61 -38.40 -0.66
N THR A 188 -25.22 -37.50 0.25
CA THR A 188 -25.62 -36.09 0.47
C THR A 188 -24.43 -35.18 0.81
N ALA A 189 -24.40 -33.97 0.24
CA ALA A 189 -23.53 -32.89 0.72
C ALA A 189 -24.27 -32.06 1.78
N SER A 190 -23.97 -32.35 3.05
CA SER A 190 -24.36 -31.52 4.20
C SER A 190 -23.38 -31.82 5.35
N HIS A 191 -23.00 -30.77 6.10
CA HIS A 191 -21.93 -30.78 7.10
C HIS A 191 -20.53 -31.15 6.58
N ILE A 192 -19.83 -30.13 6.09
CA ILE A 192 -18.38 -30.05 6.29
C ILE A 192 -18.18 -29.76 7.79
N ASP A 193 -17.90 -30.79 8.57
CA ASP A 193 -17.52 -30.61 9.98
C ASP A 193 -16.14 -29.97 10.07
N VAL A 194 -16.14 -28.68 10.41
CA VAL A 194 -14.94 -27.89 10.72
C VAL A 194 -14.14 -28.61 11.82
N PRO A 195 -12.81 -28.80 11.68
CA PRO A 195 -11.99 -29.42 12.72
C PRO A 195 -12.21 -28.76 14.09
N SER A 196 -12.32 -29.55 15.15
CA SER A 196 -12.67 -29.04 16.49
C SER A 196 -11.66 -28.03 17.08
N SER A 197 -10.41 -28.03 16.59
CA SER A 197 -9.41 -26.98 16.85
C SER A 197 -9.77 -25.62 16.23
N ILE A 198 -10.38 -25.63 15.03
CA ILE A 198 -10.85 -24.44 14.31
C ILE A 198 -12.26 -24.05 14.81
N GLN A 199 -13.09 -25.00 15.25
CA GLN A 199 -14.37 -24.72 15.89
C GLN A 199 -14.22 -23.80 17.11
N ALA A 200 -13.21 -24.04 17.96
CA ALA A 200 -12.90 -23.14 19.08
C ALA A 200 -12.52 -21.71 18.64
N VAL A 201 -11.95 -21.54 17.44
CA VAL A 201 -11.71 -20.23 16.84
C VAL A 201 -13.02 -19.62 16.32
N PHE A 202 -13.93 -20.40 15.71
CA PHE A 202 -15.26 -19.94 15.31
C PHE A 202 -16.15 -19.55 16.49
N ASP A 203 -16.08 -20.26 17.62
CA ASP A 203 -16.82 -19.94 18.85
C ASP A 203 -16.27 -18.63 19.47
N CYS A 204 -14.95 -18.44 19.43
CA CYS A 204 -14.32 -17.16 19.78
C CYS A 204 -14.74 -16.02 18.83
N VAL A 205 -14.79 -16.27 17.52
CA VAL A 205 -15.19 -15.30 16.48
C VAL A 205 -16.69 -14.96 16.53
N THR A 206 -17.55 -15.90 16.95
CA THR A 206 -18.98 -15.63 17.15
C THR A 206 -19.25 -14.89 18.46
N HIS A 207 -18.48 -15.13 19.53
CA HIS A 207 -18.47 -14.22 20.69
C HIS A 207 -17.92 -12.83 20.33
N LEU A 208 -16.96 -12.73 19.41
CA LEU A 208 -16.50 -11.47 18.82
C LEU A 208 -17.55 -10.78 17.93
N ARG A 209 -18.74 -11.34 17.67
CA ARG A 209 -19.83 -10.65 16.94
C ARG A 209 -20.17 -9.28 17.55
N HIS A 210 -20.14 -9.16 18.88
CA HIS A 210 -20.35 -7.89 19.58
C HIS A 210 -19.21 -6.88 19.37
N LEU A 211 -18.00 -7.33 19.03
CA LEU A 211 -16.86 -6.50 18.68
C LEU A 211 -16.77 -6.20 17.17
N PHE A 212 -17.28 -7.09 16.30
CA PHE A 212 -17.47 -6.78 14.87
C PHE A 212 -18.49 -5.66 14.64
N GLN A 213 -19.51 -5.54 15.51
CA GLN A 213 -20.38 -4.36 15.57
C GLN A 213 -19.60 -3.07 15.82
N TRP A 214 -18.45 -3.13 16.50
CA TRP A 214 -17.53 -2.01 16.67
C TRP A 214 -16.55 -1.85 15.50
N THR A 215 -16.16 -2.92 14.80
CA THR A 215 -15.31 -2.81 13.59
C THR A 215 -16.03 -2.08 12.45
N TYR A 216 -17.36 -2.21 12.36
CA TYR A 216 -18.16 -1.40 11.43
C TYR A 216 -18.03 0.12 11.67
N ASN A 217 -17.75 0.60 12.90
CA ASN A 217 -17.70 2.03 13.27
C ASN A 217 -16.76 2.90 12.42
N CYS A 218 -15.82 2.32 11.68
CA CYS A 218 -14.92 3.09 10.81
C CYS A 218 -15.51 3.46 9.44
N HIS A 219 -16.66 2.93 9.01
CA HIS A 219 -17.23 3.22 7.68
C HIS A 219 -18.21 4.41 7.73
N PRO A 220 -17.98 5.53 6.99
CA PRO A 220 -18.86 6.71 7.05
C PRO A 220 -20.31 6.45 6.60
N SER A 221 -20.51 5.49 5.69
CA SER A 221 -21.80 5.24 5.01
C SER A 221 -22.88 4.66 5.91
N TRP A 222 -22.67 3.47 6.49
CA TRP A 222 -23.65 2.84 7.40
C TRP A 222 -23.84 3.65 8.70
N LEU A 223 -22.82 4.43 9.10
CA LEU A 223 -22.87 5.28 10.27
C LEU A 223 -23.71 6.55 10.03
N PHE A 224 -23.73 7.07 8.79
CA PHE A 224 -24.74 8.02 8.34
C PHE A 224 -26.14 7.40 8.33
N SER A 225 -26.29 6.12 7.97
CA SER A 225 -27.58 5.41 8.09
C SER A 225 -28.05 5.33 9.55
N ILE A 226 -27.17 5.03 10.51
CA ILE A 226 -27.51 5.08 11.95
C ILE A 226 -27.91 6.49 12.39
N LEU A 227 -27.16 7.52 11.97
CA LEU A 227 -27.48 8.92 12.26
C LEU A 227 -28.87 9.31 11.71
N LYS A 228 -29.15 9.02 10.44
CA LYS A 228 -30.45 9.29 9.82
C LYS A 228 -31.57 8.51 10.51
N ASN A 229 -31.41 7.21 10.73
CA ASN A 229 -32.38 6.39 11.47
C ASN A 229 -32.65 6.93 12.87
N SER A 230 -31.67 7.58 13.52
CA SER A 230 -31.82 8.17 14.85
C SER A 230 -32.43 9.58 14.84
N MET A 231 -32.21 10.35 13.77
CA MET A 231 -32.88 11.62 13.51
C MET A 231 -34.34 11.43 13.08
N ASP A 232 -34.64 10.33 12.37
CA ASP A 232 -35.98 10.03 11.87
C ASP A 232 -36.81 9.17 12.85
N ALA A 233 -36.20 8.74 13.98
CA ALA A 233 -36.85 7.92 15.00
C ALA A 233 -37.93 8.68 15.78
N THR A 234 -39.15 8.16 15.74
CA THR A 234 -40.35 8.75 16.37
C THR A 234 -40.60 8.18 17.78
N GLU A 235 -41.83 7.75 18.08
CA GLU A 235 -42.20 7.16 19.38
C GLU A 235 -42.32 5.62 19.26
N MET A 236 -42.41 4.92 20.39
CA MET A 236 -42.47 3.46 20.37
C MET A 236 -43.69 2.97 19.57
N ASN A 237 -43.45 2.01 18.67
CA ASN A 237 -44.42 1.45 17.72
C ASN A 237 -44.90 2.37 16.59
N TYR A 238 -44.28 3.55 16.39
CA TYR A 238 -44.53 4.39 15.21
C TYR A 238 -43.41 4.24 14.17
N GLY A 239 -43.78 4.43 12.89
CA GLY A 239 -42.83 4.44 11.78
C GLY A 239 -41.90 5.67 11.82
N PRO A 240 -40.71 5.60 11.20
CA PRO A 240 -39.80 6.74 11.13
C PRO A 240 -40.41 7.87 10.30
N LYS A 241 -40.07 9.11 10.67
CA LYS A 241 -40.48 10.33 9.98
C LYS A 241 -39.28 11.25 9.82
N GLU A 242 -39.01 11.67 8.59
CA GLU A 242 -37.82 12.46 8.27
C GLU A 242 -37.67 13.71 9.14
N ASP A 243 -36.43 13.95 9.61
CA ASP A 243 -36.03 15.12 10.40
C ASP A 243 -36.75 15.31 11.76
N TYR A 244 -37.55 14.33 12.23
CA TYR A 244 -38.37 14.48 13.44
C TYR A 244 -37.58 14.78 14.73
N ARG A 245 -36.33 14.29 14.85
CA ARG A 245 -35.42 14.50 15.99
C ARG A 245 -34.01 14.92 15.56
N GLN A 246 -33.91 15.99 14.76
CA GLN A 246 -32.63 16.63 14.38
C GLN A 246 -31.65 16.87 15.56
N GLN A 247 -32.16 17.07 16.79
CA GLN A 247 -31.35 17.25 17.99
C GLN A 247 -30.38 16.07 18.26
N MET A 248 -30.73 14.85 17.83
CA MET A 248 -29.87 13.67 17.98
C MET A 248 -28.53 13.81 17.23
N ALA A 249 -28.46 14.64 16.19
CA ALA A 249 -27.21 14.92 15.48
C ALA A 249 -26.14 15.51 16.41
N ILE A 250 -26.51 16.27 17.44
CA ILE A 250 -25.57 16.89 18.38
C ILE A 250 -24.84 15.81 19.21
N PHE A 251 -25.57 14.78 19.67
CA PHE A 251 -24.97 13.63 20.38
C PHE A 251 -23.92 12.94 19.50
N TYR A 252 -24.26 12.65 18.24
CA TYR A 252 -23.34 12.02 17.29
C TYR A 252 -22.13 12.91 16.94
N ILE A 253 -22.31 14.21 16.73
CA ILE A 253 -21.21 15.15 16.49
C ILE A 253 -20.24 15.15 17.68
N ILE A 254 -20.76 15.24 18.92
CA ILE A 254 -19.92 15.19 20.13
C ILE A 254 -19.20 13.85 20.23
N PHE A 255 -19.89 12.72 20.01
CA PHE A 255 -19.30 11.39 20.05
C PHE A 255 -18.17 11.23 19.01
N PHE A 256 -18.37 11.65 17.76
CA PHE A 256 -17.36 11.52 16.69
C PHE A 256 -16.23 12.55 16.75
N ILE A 257 -16.39 13.65 17.49
CA ILE A 257 -15.26 14.52 17.84
C ILE A 257 -14.48 13.93 19.02
N VAL A 258 -15.16 13.57 20.12
CA VAL A 258 -14.49 13.20 21.37
C VAL A 258 -13.90 11.79 21.34
N PHE A 259 -14.66 10.78 20.91
CA PHE A 259 -14.25 9.38 21.03
C PHE A 259 -13.07 9.03 20.10
N PRO A 260 -13.11 9.29 18.77
CA PRO A 260 -11.96 9.05 17.90
C PRO A 260 -10.74 9.89 18.29
N PHE A 261 -10.92 11.18 18.62
CA PHE A 261 -9.81 12.04 19.04
C PHE A 261 -9.13 11.54 20.32
N PHE A 262 -9.89 11.00 21.28
CA PHE A 262 -9.29 10.44 22.51
C PHE A 262 -8.58 9.11 22.23
N PHE A 263 -9.26 8.14 21.62
CA PHE A 263 -8.72 6.79 21.43
C PHE A 263 -7.59 6.72 20.39
N VAL A 264 -7.69 7.43 19.27
CA VAL A 264 -6.62 7.44 18.26
C VAL A 264 -5.37 8.15 18.79
N ASN A 265 -5.51 9.29 19.48
CA ASN A 265 -4.35 9.98 20.04
C ASN A 265 -3.68 9.19 21.17
N ILE A 266 -4.43 8.46 22.00
CA ILE A 266 -3.84 7.56 23.01
C ILE A 266 -3.11 6.40 22.34
N PHE A 267 -3.70 5.76 21.33
CA PHE A 267 -3.08 4.65 20.61
C PHE A 267 -1.80 5.08 19.88
N VAL A 268 -1.83 6.24 19.20
CA VAL A 268 -0.65 6.84 18.55
C VAL A 268 0.41 7.25 19.58
N ALA A 269 0.03 7.83 20.71
CA ALA A 269 0.98 8.19 21.77
C ALA A 269 1.64 6.94 22.40
N LEU A 270 0.87 5.88 22.66
CA LEU A 270 1.40 4.60 23.15
C LEU A 270 2.44 4.03 22.18
N ILE A 271 2.10 3.97 20.89
CA ILE A 271 3.02 3.51 19.83
C ILE A 271 4.28 4.37 19.78
N ILE A 272 4.16 5.70 19.78
CA ILE A 272 5.32 6.60 19.73
C ILE A 272 6.24 6.36 20.94
N ILE A 273 5.68 6.24 22.15
CA ILE A 273 6.44 6.01 23.38
C ILE A 273 7.15 4.65 23.33
N THR A 274 6.46 3.57 22.95
CA THR A 274 7.10 2.22 22.91
C THR A 274 8.16 2.11 21.83
N PHE A 275 7.99 2.74 20.66
CA PHE A 275 9.04 2.81 19.64
C PHE A 275 10.21 3.73 20.03
N GLN A 276 9.98 4.78 20.81
CA GLN A 276 11.04 5.59 21.41
C GLN A 276 11.84 4.78 22.43
N GLU A 277 11.16 4.12 23.37
CA GLU A 277 11.77 3.27 24.39
C GLU A 277 12.58 2.10 23.79
N GLN A 278 12.05 1.41 22.78
CA GLN A 278 12.82 0.38 22.05
C GLN A 278 14.03 0.97 21.32
N GLY A 279 13.88 2.12 20.65
CA GLY A 279 14.96 2.82 19.96
C GLY A 279 15.95 3.57 20.86
N GLU A 280 15.73 3.55 22.19
CA GLU A 280 16.68 3.99 23.22
C GLU A 280 17.34 2.78 23.88
N ASN A 281 16.60 1.70 24.16
CA ASN A 281 17.16 0.45 24.67
C ASN A 281 18.21 -0.18 23.75
N GLU A 282 18.07 -0.08 22.41
CA GLU A 282 19.12 -0.49 21.44
C GLU A 282 20.42 0.35 21.53
N LEU A 283 20.42 1.43 22.33
CA LEU A 283 21.57 2.31 22.54
C LEU A 283 22.15 2.21 23.96
N VAL A 284 21.48 1.56 24.91
CA VAL A 284 21.88 1.47 26.34
C VAL A 284 23.20 0.70 26.54
N ASP A 285 23.55 -0.23 25.65
CA ASP A 285 24.79 -1.01 25.71
C ASP A 285 26.08 -0.18 25.47
N HIS A 286 26.00 1.14 25.29
CA HIS A 286 27.15 2.02 25.08
C HIS A 286 27.10 3.28 25.95
N GLU A 287 28.24 3.64 26.55
CA GLU A 287 28.43 4.87 27.37
C GLU A 287 28.36 6.19 26.56
N LEU A 288 27.93 6.14 25.29
CA LEU A 288 28.03 7.22 24.32
C LEU A 288 26.66 7.81 24.00
N ASP A 289 26.52 9.13 24.13
CA ASP A 289 25.30 9.84 23.75
C ASP A 289 24.97 9.63 22.26
N LYS A 290 23.67 9.66 21.94
CA LYS A 290 23.12 9.47 20.58
C LYS A 290 23.76 10.41 19.55
N ASN A 291 24.06 11.66 19.93
CA ASN A 291 24.73 12.62 19.05
C ASN A 291 26.22 12.27 18.87
N GLN A 292 26.88 11.81 19.93
CA GLN A 292 28.27 11.35 19.87
C GLN A 292 28.41 10.11 18.95
N LYS A 293 27.55 9.10 19.13
CA LYS A 293 27.50 7.89 18.30
C LYS A 293 27.32 8.25 16.82
N GLN A 294 26.38 9.14 16.49
CA GLN A 294 26.16 9.61 15.11
C GLN A 294 27.36 10.37 14.52
N CYS A 295 28.00 11.25 15.30
CA CYS A 295 29.20 11.96 14.85
C CYS A 295 30.38 11.02 14.60
N MET A 296 30.61 10.03 15.47
CA MET A 296 31.66 9.02 15.30
C MET A 296 31.37 8.12 14.09
N GLU A 297 30.15 7.60 13.97
CA GLU A 297 29.74 6.76 12.83
C GLU A 297 29.90 7.52 11.50
N PHE A 298 29.49 8.79 11.45
CA PHE A 298 29.69 9.64 10.27
C PHE A 298 31.19 9.82 9.95
N ALA A 299 32.02 10.13 10.94
CA ALA A 299 33.46 10.31 10.73
C ALA A 299 34.16 9.04 10.23
N ILE A 300 33.77 7.86 10.73
CA ILE A 300 34.32 6.56 10.32
C ILE A 300 33.83 6.14 8.93
N ASN A 301 32.55 6.35 8.60
CA ASN A 301 31.96 5.91 7.34
C ASN A 301 32.05 6.93 6.19
N ALA A 302 32.45 8.17 6.46
CA ALA A 302 32.60 9.22 5.45
C ALA A 302 33.60 8.83 4.35
N LYS A 303 33.17 8.90 3.09
CA LYS A 303 34.00 8.63 1.91
C LYS A 303 33.99 9.85 0.97
N PRO A 304 35.13 10.23 0.37
CA PRO A 304 35.24 11.44 -0.41
C PRO A 304 34.34 11.40 -1.66
N LEU A 305 33.61 12.49 -1.90
CA LEU A 305 32.65 12.60 -3.01
C LEU A 305 33.38 12.74 -4.35
N CYS A 306 33.46 11.65 -5.13
CA CYS A 306 34.09 11.64 -6.45
C CYS A 306 33.33 12.50 -7.49
N ARG A 307 33.63 13.80 -7.60
CA ARG A 307 33.12 14.65 -8.69
C ARG A 307 34.05 14.58 -9.92
N TYR A 308 33.50 14.28 -11.09
CA TYR A 308 34.30 14.21 -12.33
C TYR A 308 34.70 15.60 -12.83
N MET A 309 35.99 15.77 -13.12
CA MET A 309 36.57 16.92 -13.83
C MET A 309 37.44 16.41 -14.99
N PRO A 310 37.30 16.94 -16.22
CA PRO A 310 38.13 16.52 -17.35
C PRO A 310 39.54 17.11 -17.29
N SER A 311 40.56 16.29 -17.54
CA SER A 311 41.97 16.60 -17.27
C SER A 311 42.57 17.76 -18.09
N ASN A 312 42.09 17.98 -19.32
CA ASN A 312 42.72 18.92 -20.25
C ASN A 312 41.92 20.23 -20.35
N PRO A 313 42.35 21.34 -19.71
CA PRO A 313 41.58 22.58 -19.65
C PRO A 313 41.39 23.26 -21.02
N ASN A 314 42.31 23.05 -21.96
CA ASN A 314 42.23 23.62 -23.31
C ASN A 314 41.29 22.84 -24.25
N SER A 315 40.76 21.68 -23.82
CA SER A 315 39.85 20.87 -24.63
C SER A 315 38.44 21.47 -24.72
N ALA A 316 37.78 21.31 -25.87
CA ALA A 316 36.35 21.59 -26.03
C ALA A 316 35.51 20.85 -24.96
N LYS A 317 35.92 19.65 -24.53
CA LYS A 317 35.23 18.90 -23.45
C LYS A 317 35.21 19.68 -22.13
N TYR A 318 36.31 20.37 -21.77
CA TYR A 318 36.35 21.19 -20.56
C TYR A 318 35.49 22.46 -20.71
N ARG A 319 35.41 23.06 -21.91
CA ARG A 319 34.48 24.18 -22.18
C ARG A 319 33.01 23.77 -22.01
N ILE A 320 32.62 22.62 -22.57
CA ILE A 320 31.25 22.06 -22.43
C ILE A 320 30.98 21.70 -20.96
N TRP A 321 31.91 21.04 -20.27
CA TRP A 321 31.79 20.73 -18.84
C TRP A 321 31.63 22.00 -17.98
N ARG A 322 32.40 23.06 -18.25
CA ARG A 322 32.28 24.35 -17.54
C ARG A 322 30.90 24.98 -17.75
N LEU A 323 30.33 24.90 -18.96
CA LEU A 323 28.98 25.38 -19.26
C LEU A 323 27.91 24.56 -18.52
N VAL A 324 27.96 23.24 -18.64
CA VAL A 324 26.99 22.30 -18.06
C VAL A 324 27.00 22.32 -16.52
N VAL A 325 28.15 22.61 -15.90
CA VAL A 325 28.31 22.72 -14.44
C VAL A 325 28.01 24.14 -13.92
N SER A 326 27.73 25.11 -14.81
CA SER A 326 27.43 26.48 -14.39
C SER A 326 26.01 26.63 -13.82
N GLY A 327 25.88 27.36 -12.72
CA GLY A 327 24.58 27.67 -12.11
C GLY A 327 23.56 28.29 -13.08
N PRO A 328 23.93 29.27 -13.94
CA PRO A 328 23.01 29.82 -14.95
C PRO A 328 22.44 28.77 -15.91
N PHE A 329 23.20 27.72 -16.26
CA PHE A 329 22.69 26.63 -17.09
C PHE A 329 21.66 25.77 -16.33
N GLU A 330 21.92 25.43 -15.06
CA GLU A 330 20.93 24.72 -14.23
C GLU A 330 19.64 25.54 -14.02
N TYR A 331 19.74 26.86 -13.82
CA TYR A 331 18.58 27.74 -13.72
C TYR A 331 17.82 27.88 -15.05
N TYR A 332 18.51 27.95 -16.19
CA TYR A 332 17.87 27.98 -17.52
C TYR A 332 17.04 26.72 -17.76
N ILE A 333 17.60 25.54 -17.49
CA ILE A 333 16.87 24.28 -17.61
C ILE A 333 15.66 24.25 -16.67
N MET A 334 15.82 24.70 -15.42
CA MET A 334 14.70 24.79 -14.45
C MET A 334 13.54 25.65 -14.98
N LEU A 335 13.85 26.83 -15.53
CA LEU A 335 12.86 27.72 -16.12
C LEU A 335 12.11 27.05 -17.27
N MET A 336 12.83 26.30 -18.12
CA MET A 336 12.24 25.59 -19.26
C MET A 336 11.37 24.39 -18.83
N ILE A 337 11.69 23.73 -17.71
CA ILE A 337 10.81 22.71 -17.09
C ILE A 337 9.53 23.36 -16.55
N ALA A 338 9.64 24.52 -15.89
CA ALA A 338 8.47 25.25 -15.40
C ALA A 338 7.56 25.71 -16.55
N LEU A 339 8.13 26.29 -17.62
CA LEU A 339 7.38 26.69 -18.82
C LEU A 339 6.73 25.49 -19.52
N ASN A 340 7.43 24.35 -19.65
CA ASN A 340 6.84 23.14 -20.21
C ASN A 340 5.68 22.61 -19.35
N THR A 341 5.78 22.73 -18.01
CA THR A 341 4.70 22.35 -17.08
C THR A 341 3.47 23.25 -17.22
N LEU A 342 3.65 24.57 -17.35
CA LEU A 342 2.54 25.50 -17.61
C LEU A 342 1.83 25.18 -18.93
N ILE A 343 2.58 24.87 -19.98
CA ILE A 343 2.04 24.50 -21.31
C ILE A 343 1.28 23.15 -21.26
N LEU A 344 1.67 22.22 -20.38
CA LEU A 344 0.89 21.01 -20.12
C LEU A 344 -0.41 21.31 -19.36
N MET A 345 -0.40 22.24 -18.40
CA MET A 345 -1.59 22.69 -17.65
C MET A 345 -2.59 23.49 -18.51
N MET A 346 -2.13 24.17 -19.56
CA MET A 346 -3.00 24.92 -20.49
C MET A 346 -3.90 24.02 -21.34
N LYS A 347 -3.63 22.71 -21.44
CA LYS A 347 -4.49 21.79 -22.21
C LYS A 347 -5.80 21.51 -21.45
N TYR A 348 -6.86 22.21 -21.82
CA TYR A 348 -8.22 21.90 -21.38
C TYR A 348 -8.82 20.72 -22.18
N TYR A 349 -9.87 20.12 -21.62
CA TYR A 349 -10.72 19.13 -22.30
C TYR A 349 -11.96 19.84 -22.87
N ARG A 350 -12.13 19.79 -24.18
CA ARG A 350 -13.43 20.05 -24.83
C ARG A 350 -14.14 18.70 -24.97
N PRO A 351 -15.40 18.53 -24.52
CA PRO A 351 -16.21 17.39 -24.94
C PRO A 351 -16.53 17.56 -26.44
N ASP A 352 -16.29 16.52 -27.23
CA ASP A 352 -16.68 16.53 -28.64
C ASP A 352 -18.21 16.42 -28.72
N HIS A 353 -18.88 17.51 -29.12
CA HIS A 353 -20.32 17.50 -29.37
C HIS A 353 -20.58 16.74 -30.67
N THR A 354 -20.85 15.44 -30.55
CA THR A 354 -21.33 14.60 -31.65
C THR A 354 -22.80 14.91 -31.98
N GLU A 355 -23.07 16.14 -32.42
CA GLU A 355 -24.36 16.52 -32.98
C GLU A 355 -24.43 16.16 -34.47
N THR A 356 -25.58 15.64 -34.86
CA THR A 356 -25.75 14.79 -36.04
C THR A 356 -25.59 15.54 -37.37
N GLY A 357 -24.53 15.24 -38.12
CA GLY A 357 -24.56 15.29 -39.58
C GLY A 357 -24.14 16.59 -40.28
N SER A 358 -23.44 17.52 -39.62
CA SER A 358 -22.82 18.67 -40.32
C SER A 358 -21.64 18.22 -41.21
N MET A 359 -21.80 18.36 -42.53
CA MET A 359 -20.78 18.01 -43.54
C MET A 359 -19.57 19.00 -43.58
N THR A 360 -19.51 19.95 -42.65
CA THR A 360 -18.53 21.03 -42.60
C THR A 360 -17.95 21.17 -41.19
N PRO A 361 -16.63 21.06 -40.99
CA PRO A 361 -16.04 21.21 -39.66
C PRO A 361 -16.23 22.65 -39.16
N ASP A 362 -16.75 22.79 -37.95
CA ASP A 362 -17.10 24.09 -37.37
C ASP A 362 -15.84 24.93 -37.14
N LEU A 363 -15.96 26.25 -37.35
CA LEU A 363 -14.85 27.19 -37.20
C LEU A 363 -14.21 27.15 -35.80
N GLU A 364 -14.97 26.77 -34.77
CA GLU A 364 -14.44 26.57 -33.42
C GLU A 364 -13.69 25.26 -33.23
N THR A 365 -14.18 24.18 -33.84
CA THR A 365 -13.55 22.86 -33.81
C THR A 365 -12.21 22.92 -34.53
N GLN A 366 -12.14 23.62 -35.67
CA GLN A 366 -10.88 23.91 -36.36
C GLN A 366 -9.92 24.76 -35.50
N LYS A 367 -10.42 25.79 -34.79
CA LYS A 367 -9.59 26.59 -33.85
C LYS A 367 -9.02 25.74 -32.71
N TYR A 368 -9.82 24.84 -32.14
CA TYR A 368 -9.37 23.93 -31.07
C TYR A 368 -8.32 22.93 -31.58
N GLN A 369 -8.50 22.36 -32.78
CA GLN A 369 -7.50 21.50 -33.43
C GLN A 369 -6.18 22.25 -33.67
N ASN A 370 -6.23 23.48 -34.23
CA ASN A 370 -5.05 24.30 -34.45
C ASN A 370 -4.32 24.66 -33.13
N TYR A 371 -5.08 24.93 -32.06
CA TYR A 371 -4.55 25.15 -30.72
C TYR A 371 -3.85 23.90 -30.16
N CYS A 372 -4.50 22.73 -30.25
CA CYS A 372 -3.89 21.46 -29.84
C CYS A 372 -2.61 21.13 -30.63
N SER A 373 -2.60 21.34 -31.96
CA SER A 373 -1.40 21.17 -32.78
C SER A 373 -0.27 22.11 -32.34
N THR A 374 -0.59 23.37 -32.03
CA THR A 374 0.39 24.33 -31.49
C THR A 374 1.00 23.83 -30.17
N LEU A 375 0.19 23.30 -29.25
CA LEU A 375 0.67 22.69 -28.01
C LEU A 375 1.55 21.46 -28.26
N VAL A 376 1.29 20.65 -29.30
CA VAL A 376 2.15 19.52 -29.68
C VAL A 376 3.51 20.00 -30.18
N TYR A 377 3.56 20.96 -31.10
CA TYR A 377 4.82 21.53 -31.60
C TYR A 377 5.67 22.16 -30.49
N LEU A 378 5.04 22.89 -29.55
CA LEU A 378 5.74 23.43 -28.37
C LEU A 378 6.32 22.30 -27.50
N ASN A 379 5.56 21.24 -27.22
CA ASN A 379 6.05 20.08 -26.45
C ASN A 379 7.19 19.34 -27.17
N ALA A 380 7.17 19.26 -28.51
CA ALA A 380 8.29 18.73 -29.29
C ALA A 380 9.54 19.61 -29.15
N ALA A 381 9.41 20.94 -29.21
CA ALA A 381 10.52 21.88 -29.02
C ALA A 381 11.17 21.76 -27.62
N PHE A 382 10.38 21.67 -26.54
CA PHE A 382 10.94 21.38 -25.20
C PHE A 382 11.62 20.01 -25.14
N THR A 383 11.09 19.01 -25.84
CA THR A 383 11.72 17.68 -25.92
C THR A 383 13.09 17.75 -26.60
N ALA A 384 13.21 18.45 -27.72
CA ALA A 384 14.49 18.70 -28.40
C ALA A 384 15.48 19.52 -27.55
N MET A 385 14.99 20.42 -26.70
CA MET A 385 15.84 21.14 -25.75
C MET A 385 16.39 20.21 -24.65
N PHE A 386 15.57 19.33 -24.09
CA PHE A 386 16.02 18.36 -23.08
C PHE A 386 16.87 17.22 -23.65
N THR A 387 16.69 16.84 -24.93
CA THR A 387 17.64 15.93 -25.59
C THR A 387 19.02 16.60 -25.74
N MET A 388 19.07 17.89 -26.09
CA MET A 388 20.31 18.67 -26.14
C MET A 388 20.95 18.83 -24.75
N GLU A 389 20.17 19.10 -23.70
CA GLU A 389 20.65 19.11 -22.29
C GLU A 389 21.36 17.79 -21.95
N CYS A 390 20.68 16.67 -22.20
CA CYS A 390 21.17 15.32 -21.94
C CYS A 390 22.45 15.02 -22.72
N LEU A 391 22.49 15.35 -24.03
CA LEU A 391 23.66 15.16 -24.88
C LEU A 391 24.87 15.98 -24.41
N LEU A 392 24.67 17.25 -24.04
CA LEU A 392 25.75 18.11 -23.50
C LEU A 392 26.31 17.55 -22.18
N LYS A 393 25.45 17.06 -21.27
CA LYS A 393 25.88 16.37 -20.04
C LYS A 393 26.65 15.08 -20.34
N LEU A 394 26.16 14.27 -21.27
CA LEU A 394 26.78 13.00 -21.66
C LEU A 394 28.18 13.22 -22.24
N ILE A 395 28.36 14.24 -23.08
CA ILE A 395 29.66 14.65 -23.62
C ILE A 395 30.56 15.23 -22.52
N ALA A 396 30.04 16.08 -21.62
CA ALA A 396 30.79 16.69 -20.53
C ALA A 396 31.39 15.67 -19.55
N PHE A 397 30.57 14.75 -19.04
CA PHE A 397 30.98 13.79 -18.00
C PHE A 397 31.52 12.48 -18.60
N GLY A 398 31.07 12.09 -19.80
CA GLY A 398 31.28 10.77 -20.38
C GLY A 398 30.35 9.71 -19.77
N PRO A 399 29.99 8.65 -20.51
CA PRO A 399 28.91 7.72 -20.14
C PRO A 399 29.10 7.09 -18.76
N LYS A 400 30.29 6.58 -18.44
CA LYS A 400 30.60 5.93 -17.16
C LYS A 400 30.45 6.85 -15.94
N SER A 401 30.64 8.17 -16.09
CA SER A 401 30.41 9.13 -15.00
C SER A 401 29.00 9.71 -15.01
N TYR A 402 28.35 9.78 -16.17
CA TYR A 402 26.98 10.27 -16.32
C TYR A 402 25.99 9.31 -15.62
N PHE A 403 26.04 8.01 -15.96
CA PHE A 403 25.17 6.98 -15.36
C PHE A 403 25.52 6.60 -13.91
N ARG A 404 26.60 7.15 -13.33
CA ARG A 404 26.91 6.97 -11.90
C ARG A 404 26.03 7.85 -11.00
N ASP A 405 25.50 8.95 -11.53
CA ASP A 405 24.55 9.81 -10.81
C ASP A 405 23.11 9.37 -11.12
N ARG A 406 22.34 9.09 -10.05
CA ARG A 406 20.94 8.68 -10.14
C ARG A 406 20.07 9.76 -10.78
N TRP A 407 20.37 11.05 -10.54
CA TRP A 407 19.59 12.15 -11.12
C TRP A 407 19.82 12.30 -12.62
N ASN A 408 21.04 12.08 -13.10
CA ASN A 408 21.36 12.10 -14.53
C ASN A 408 20.85 10.83 -15.24
N THR A 409 20.81 9.70 -14.53
CA THR A 409 20.17 8.46 -15.04
C THR A 409 18.65 8.62 -15.18
N PHE A 410 17.99 9.28 -14.21
CA PHE A 410 16.57 9.63 -14.31
C PHE A 410 16.30 10.62 -15.46
N ASP A 411 17.13 11.66 -15.59
CA ASP A 411 17.09 12.61 -16.71
C ASP A 411 17.10 11.89 -18.07
N PHE A 412 18.08 10.99 -18.28
CA PHE A 412 18.17 10.13 -19.46
C PHE A 412 16.89 9.31 -19.72
N ILE A 413 16.32 8.68 -18.68
CA ILE A 413 15.07 7.91 -18.81
C ILE A 413 13.91 8.81 -19.24
N THR A 414 13.76 10.00 -18.66
CA THR A 414 12.71 10.95 -19.08
C THR A 414 12.90 11.43 -20.52
N VAL A 415 14.14 11.60 -20.98
CA VAL A 415 14.48 11.98 -22.36
C VAL A 415 14.16 10.85 -23.33
N VAL A 416 14.60 9.61 -23.04
CA VAL A 416 14.31 8.43 -23.89
C VAL A 416 12.80 8.20 -24.00
N GLY A 417 12.08 8.16 -22.88
CA GLY A 417 10.62 8.00 -22.88
C GLY A 417 9.89 9.10 -23.66
N SER A 418 10.43 10.32 -23.67
CA SER A 418 9.90 11.43 -24.48
C SER A 418 10.18 11.30 -25.98
N ILE A 419 11.33 10.74 -26.38
CA ILE A 419 11.62 10.42 -27.78
C ILE A 419 10.69 9.29 -28.26
N THR A 420 10.52 8.25 -27.44
CA THR A 420 9.59 7.14 -27.73
C THR A 420 8.16 7.64 -27.88
N ASP A 421 7.68 8.52 -27.00
CA ASP A 421 6.34 9.12 -27.06
C ASP A 421 6.09 9.89 -28.39
N VAL A 422 7.09 10.64 -28.89
CA VAL A 422 7.01 11.31 -30.20
C VAL A 422 7.06 10.29 -31.35
N LEU A 423 8.03 9.37 -31.34
CA LEU A 423 8.20 8.38 -32.41
C LEU A 423 6.99 7.44 -32.55
N VAL A 424 6.39 7.04 -31.42
CA VAL A 424 5.18 6.21 -31.41
C VAL A 424 3.97 6.98 -31.95
N SER A 425 3.87 8.29 -31.69
CA SER A 425 2.78 9.12 -32.26
C SER A 425 2.85 9.33 -33.78
N GLU A 426 4.00 9.04 -34.42
CA GLU A 426 4.19 9.09 -35.88
C GLU A 426 3.99 7.72 -36.56
N LEU A 427 3.98 6.60 -35.81
CA LEU A 427 4.09 5.23 -36.36
C LEU A 427 2.89 4.31 -36.07
N GLN A 428 1.90 4.72 -35.27
CA GLN A 428 0.96 3.79 -34.66
C GLN A 428 -0.47 3.82 -35.25
N ASP A 429 -0.67 3.11 -36.36
CA ASP A 429 -2.00 2.72 -36.88
C ASP A 429 -2.70 1.62 -36.06
N SER A 430 -2.01 0.97 -35.10
CA SER A 430 -2.51 -0.21 -34.39
C SER A 430 -2.40 -0.15 -32.86
N SER A 431 -3.50 -0.43 -32.18
CA SER A 431 -3.84 -0.03 -30.80
C SER A 431 -3.16 -0.82 -29.66
N PHE A 432 -1.94 -1.32 -29.86
CA PHE A 432 -1.32 -2.29 -28.94
C PHE A 432 -0.59 -1.72 -27.70
N LEU A 433 -0.51 -0.38 -27.54
CA LEU A 433 0.01 0.25 -26.33
C LEU A 433 -0.89 1.41 -25.89
N SER A 434 -1.16 1.49 -24.59
CA SER A 434 -1.95 2.57 -24.00
C SER A 434 -1.14 3.88 -23.98
N LEU A 435 -1.30 4.69 -25.03
CA LEU A 435 -0.66 6.00 -25.22
C LEU A 435 -0.78 6.97 -24.02
N GLY A 436 -1.71 6.70 -23.09
CA GLY A 436 -1.78 7.39 -21.80
C GLY A 436 -0.51 7.25 -20.94
N PHE A 437 0.17 6.10 -20.98
CA PHE A 437 1.36 5.86 -20.15
C PHE A 437 2.58 6.65 -20.62
N LEU A 438 2.85 6.69 -21.93
CA LEU A 438 4.02 7.42 -22.47
C LEU A 438 3.95 8.94 -22.18
N ARG A 439 2.73 9.51 -22.15
CA ARG A 439 2.48 10.90 -21.75
C ARG A 439 2.94 11.23 -20.33
N LEU A 440 3.04 10.24 -19.43
CA LEU A 440 3.56 10.43 -18.07
C LEU A 440 5.04 10.84 -18.07
N PHE A 441 5.85 10.45 -19.06
CA PHE A 441 7.25 10.89 -19.16
C PHE A 441 7.39 12.39 -19.41
N ARG A 442 6.38 13.05 -20.00
CA ARG A 442 6.33 14.51 -20.12
C ARG A 442 6.18 15.16 -18.73
N ALA A 443 5.24 14.66 -17.93
CA ALA A 443 5.01 15.14 -16.56
C ALA A 443 6.15 14.79 -15.59
N ALA A 444 6.80 13.62 -15.76
CA ALA A 444 7.93 13.18 -14.94
C ALA A 444 9.13 14.16 -14.96
N ARG A 445 9.24 15.02 -15.98
CA ARG A 445 10.23 16.12 -16.03
C ARG A 445 10.10 17.07 -14.83
N LEU A 446 8.91 17.25 -14.27
CA LEU A 446 8.67 18.09 -13.10
C LEU A 446 9.47 17.63 -11.86
N ILE A 447 9.74 16.32 -11.75
CA ILE A 447 10.55 15.72 -10.68
C ILE A 447 11.99 16.28 -10.68
N LYS A 448 12.49 16.77 -11.83
CA LYS A 448 13.79 17.47 -11.90
C LYS A 448 13.84 18.70 -10.97
N LEU A 449 12.73 19.40 -10.71
CA LEU A 449 12.73 20.57 -9.81
C LEU A 449 13.11 20.21 -8.37
N ILE A 450 12.81 18.98 -7.93
CA ILE A 450 13.14 18.48 -6.59
C ILE A 450 14.67 18.46 -6.37
N ARG A 451 15.48 18.37 -7.44
CA ARG A 451 16.95 18.46 -7.38
C ARG A 451 17.45 19.74 -6.72
N GLN A 452 16.74 20.87 -6.84
CA GLN A 452 17.18 22.16 -6.31
C GLN A 452 16.96 22.26 -4.79
N GLY A 453 15.79 21.83 -4.31
CA GLY A 453 15.36 22.01 -2.92
C GLY A 453 16.19 21.17 -1.94
N TYR A 454 17.16 21.79 -1.26
CA TYR A 454 18.00 21.10 -0.27
C TYR A 454 17.17 20.46 0.85
N THR A 455 16.30 21.23 1.50
CA THR A 455 15.40 20.76 2.57
C THR A 455 14.44 19.66 2.08
N ILE A 456 13.88 19.82 0.88
CA ILE A 456 12.96 18.85 0.28
C ILE A 456 13.67 17.51 0.00
N ARG A 457 14.90 17.55 -0.53
CA ARG A 457 15.72 16.35 -0.75
C ARG A 457 16.06 15.64 0.55
N ILE A 458 16.37 16.36 1.63
CA ILE A 458 16.62 15.76 2.94
C ILE A 458 15.35 15.08 3.47
N LEU A 459 14.21 15.78 3.46
CA LEU A 459 12.92 15.26 3.91
C LEU A 459 12.49 14.02 3.12
N LEU A 460 12.60 14.05 1.79
CA LEU A 460 12.30 12.88 0.95
C LEU A 460 13.30 11.74 1.16
N TRP A 461 14.58 12.04 1.42
CA TRP A 461 15.58 11.01 1.68
C TRP A 461 15.40 10.34 3.04
N THR A 462 15.08 11.08 4.10
CA THR A 462 14.76 10.51 5.42
C THR A 462 13.46 9.72 5.37
N PHE A 463 12.44 10.20 4.65
CA PHE A 463 11.21 9.46 4.40
C PHE A 463 11.49 8.13 3.66
N ILE A 464 12.25 8.16 2.56
CA ILE A 464 12.66 6.95 1.81
C ILE A 464 13.52 6.00 2.65
N GLN A 465 14.34 6.51 3.58
CA GLN A 465 15.09 5.69 4.52
C GLN A 465 14.15 4.91 5.46
N SER A 466 13.04 5.50 5.92
CA SER A 466 12.03 4.82 6.74
C SER A 466 11.32 3.67 6.00
N PHE A 467 11.19 3.75 4.66
CA PHE A 467 10.68 2.64 3.83
C PHE A 467 11.58 1.39 3.80
N LYS A 468 12.72 1.38 4.50
CA LYS A 468 13.51 0.16 4.69
C LYS A 468 13.00 -0.75 5.81
N ALA A 469 12.25 -0.21 6.78
CA ALA A 469 11.63 -0.99 7.86
C ALA A 469 10.21 -1.47 7.50
N LEU A 470 9.47 -0.66 6.73
CA LEU A 470 8.09 -0.95 6.30
C LEU A 470 7.85 -2.24 5.48
N PRO A 471 8.81 -2.85 4.74
CA PRO A 471 8.51 -4.05 3.93
C PRO A 471 8.00 -5.23 4.76
N TYR A 472 8.50 -5.43 5.98
CA TYR A 472 8.03 -6.51 6.86
C TYR A 472 6.60 -6.27 7.37
N VAL A 473 6.25 -5.02 7.69
CA VAL A 473 4.89 -4.64 8.09
C VAL A 473 3.91 -4.80 6.92
N CYS A 474 4.34 -4.39 5.71
CA CYS A 474 3.57 -4.58 4.48
C CYS A 474 3.38 -6.06 4.14
N LEU A 475 4.43 -6.89 4.29
CA LEU A 475 4.36 -8.34 4.09
C LEU A 475 3.39 -9.00 5.08
N LEU A 476 3.43 -8.62 6.37
CA LEU A 476 2.49 -9.12 7.37
C LEU A 476 1.04 -8.74 7.04
N LEU A 477 0.80 -7.50 6.58
CA LEU A 477 -0.53 -7.06 6.15
C LEU A 477 -1.02 -7.80 4.89
N LEU A 478 -0.14 -8.03 3.91
CA LEU A 478 -0.44 -8.82 2.71
C LEU A 478 -0.72 -10.28 3.05
N MET A 479 0.02 -10.87 3.98
CA MET A 479 -0.23 -12.22 4.52
C MET A 479 -1.59 -12.29 5.23
N LEU A 480 -1.96 -11.27 6.01
CA LEU A 480 -3.25 -11.18 6.67
C LEU A 480 -4.41 -11.10 5.66
N PHE A 481 -4.27 -10.25 4.63
CA PHE A 481 -5.25 -10.18 3.54
C PHE A 481 -5.33 -11.48 2.74
N PHE A 482 -4.21 -12.15 2.49
CA PHE A 482 -4.15 -13.44 1.81
C PHE A 482 -4.93 -14.52 2.58
N ILE A 483 -4.70 -14.64 3.89
CA ILE A 483 -5.42 -15.59 4.76
C ILE A 483 -6.93 -15.30 4.74
N TYR A 484 -7.34 -14.04 4.92
CA TYR A 484 -8.76 -13.67 4.88
C TYR A 484 -9.38 -13.84 3.49
N ALA A 485 -8.63 -13.69 2.39
CA ALA A 485 -9.12 -13.95 1.05
C ALA A 485 -9.40 -15.44 0.83
N VAL A 486 -8.47 -16.34 1.19
CA VAL A 486 -8.66 -17.80 1.08
C VAL A 486 -9.85 -18.27 1.93
N VAL A 487 -9.90 -17.88 3.21
CA VAL A 487 -11.05 -18.21 4.09
C VAL A 487 -12.34 -17.59 3.56
N GLY A 488 -12.29 -16.38 3.02
CA GLY A 488 -13.45 -15.69 2.43
C GLY A 488 -14.01 -16.38 1.20
N MET A 489 -13.14 -16.90 0.31
CA MET A 489 -13.53 -17.68 -0.87
C MET A 489 -14.23 -18.98 -0.49
N GLN A 490 -13.71 -19.70 0.52
CA GLN A 490 -14.29 -20.97 0.98
C GLN A 490 -15.61 -20.76 1.76
N VAL A 491 -15.69 -19.75 2.62
CA VAL A 491 -16.89 -19.49 3.44
C VAL A 491 -18.03 -18.86 2.63
N SER A 492 -17.76 -17.81 1.87
CA SER A 492 -18.82 -17.04 1.17
C SER A 492 -19.56 -17.86 0.11
N LEU A 493 -18.90 -18.87 -0.45
CA LEU A 493 -19.48 -19.77 -1.45
C LEU A 493 -20.46 -20.81 -0.86
N SER A 494 -20.62 -20.85 0.46
CA SER A 494 -21.66 -21.63 1.15
C SER A 494 -22.89 -20.80 1.55
N VAL A 495 -22.91 -19.52 1.17
CA VAL A 495 -23.89 -18.50 1.62
C VAL A 495 -24.72 -17.93 0.46
N PHE A 496 -24.32 -18.19 -0.79
CA PHE A 496 -24.99 -17.80 -2.04
C PHE A 496 -25.18 -19.01 -2.97
#